data_AF-A0A7J2S6Q3-F1
#
_entry.id   AF-A0A7J2S6Q3-F1
#
_cell.length_a   1.000
_cell.length_b   1.000
_cell.length_c   1.000
_cell.angle_alpha   90.00
_cell.angle_beta   90.00
_cell.angle_gamma   90.00
#
_symmetry.space_group_name_H-M   'P 1'
#
loop_
_entity.id
_entity.type
_entity.pdbx_description
1 polymer ?
#
loop_
_entity_poly.entity_id
_entity_poly.type
_entity_poly.pdbx_seq_one_letter_code
_entity_poly.pdbx_strand_id
1 'polypeptide(L)' 'MEEIKIALQLEKDGYAYYKRASELCKNEYGKKMFKKLAEDEIKHLQKFKEIAEEIFGIKIDDKDEGKTSGYI' A
#
# COMPACT_ATOMS: atom_id res chain seq x y z
N MET A 1 11.77 -10.77 -5.66
CA MET A 1 11.80 -9.60 -4.74
C MET A 1 11.27 -8.35 -5.41
N GLU A 2 11.57 -8.16 -6.70
CA GLU A 2 11.06 -7.04 -7.48
C GLU A 2 9.53 -7.02 -7.53
N GLU A 3 8.91 -8.19 -7.67
CA GLU A 3 7.46 -8.38 -7.71
C GLU A 3 6.79 -7.94 -6.39
N ILE A 4 7.42 -8.26 -5.26
CA ILE A 4 6.95 -7.84 -3.93
C ILE A 4 7.09 -6.33 -3.75
N LYS A 5 8.20 -5.73 -4.21
CA LYS A 5 8.37 -4.27 -4.15
C LYS A 5 7.32 -3.54 -5.00
N ILE A 6 7.06 -4.05 -6.21
CA ILE A 6 6.02 -3.53 -7.10
C ILE A 6 4.66 -3.63 -6.43
N ALA A 7 4.32 -4.80 -5.86
CA ALA A 7 3.06 -4.98 -5.14
C ALA A 7 2.93 -3.99 -3.96
N LEU A 8 3.96 -3.88 -3.12
CA LEU A 8 3.96 -2.93 -1.99
C LEU A 8 3.78 -1.48 -2.44
N GLN A 9 4.39 -1.08 -3.55
CA GLN A 9 4.21 0.27 -4.09
C GLN A 9 2.80 0.47 -4.65
N LEU A 10 2.27 -0.54 -5.35
CA LEU A 10 0.91 -0.51 -5.88
C LEU A 10 -0.13 -0.30 -4.77
N GLU A 11 0.02 -1.00 -3.64
CA GLU A 11 -0.90 -0.84 -2.49
C GLU A 11 -0.80 0.57 -1.87
N LYS A 12 0.40 1.16 -1.78
CA LYS A 12 0.59 2.53 -1.27
C LYS A 12 -0.05 3.56 -2.20
N ASP A 13 0.15 3.40 -3.50
CA ASP A 13 -0.42 4.27 -4.51
C ASP A 13 -1.96 4.14 -4.53
N GLY A 14 -2.47 2.92 -4.43
CA GLY A 14 -3.90 2.61 -4.31
C GLY A 14 -4.52 3.27 -3.08
N TYR A 15 -3.88 3.17 -1.92
CA TYR A 15 -4.31 3.86 -0.69
C TYR A 15 -4.41 5.37 -0.90
N ALA A 16 -3.34 5.99 -1.41
CA ALA A 16 -3.31 7.43 -1.66
C ALA A 16 -4.40 7.87 -2.65
N TYR A 17 -4.59 7.08 -3.70
CA TYR A 17 -5.62 7.30 -4.72
C TYR A 17 -7.03 7.26 -4.11
N TYR A 18 -7.39 6.18 -3.43
CA TYR A 18 -8.74 6.02 -2.88
C TYR A 18 -9.02 6.98 -1.73
N LYS A 19 -8.01 7.29 -0.91
CA LYS A 19 -8.14 8.33 0.11
C LYS A 19 -8.49 9.67 -0.53
N ARG A 20 -7.74 10.10 -1.55
CA ARG A 20 -8.01 11.35 -2.28
C ARG A 20 -9.37 11.32 -2.98
N ALA A 21 -9.74 10.19 -3.59
CA ALA A 21 -11.06 10.02 -4.21
C ALA A 21 -12.18 10.19 -3.19
N SER A 22 -12.02 9.67 -1.96
CA SER A 22 -12.99 9.85 -0.88
C SER A 22 -13.14 11.31 -0.43
N GLU A 23 -12.06 12.08 -0.45
CA GLU A 23 -12.05 13.50 -0.09
C GLU A 23 -12.73 14.37 -1.16
N LEU A 24 -12.61 13.99 -2.43
CA LEU A 24 -13.21 14.69 -3.57
C LEU A 24 -14.66 14.26 -3.86
N CYS A 25 -15.10 13.10 -3.39
CA CYS A 25 -16.43 12.57 -3.65
C CYS A 25 -17.50 13.30 -2.82
N LYS A 26 -18.45 13.95 -3.50
CA LYS A 26 -19.58 14.65 -2.85
C LYS A 26 -20.71 13.71 -2.40
N ASN A 27 -20.80 12.53 -3.00
CA ASN A 27 -21.83 11.56 -2.64
C ASN A 27 -21.38 10.74 -1.42
N GLU A 28 -22.20 10.74 -0.37
CA GLU A 28 -21.85 10.07 0.90
C GLU A 28 -21.64 8.56 0.78
N TYR A 29 -22.39 7.88 -0.10
CA TYR A 29 -22.18 6.45 -0.35
C TYR A 29 -20.86 6.20 -1.09
N GLY A 30 -20.58 7.00 -2.13
CA GLY A 30 -19.31 6.92 -2.87
C GLY A 30 -18.11 7.23 -1.99
N LYS A 31 -18.20 8.23 -1.11
CA LYS A 31 -17.17 8.55 -0.12
C LYS A 31 -16.91 7.38 0.83
N LYS A 32 -17.96 6.74 1.35
CA LYS A 32 -17.81 5.54 2.20
C LYS A 32 -17.18 4.37 1.45
N MET A 33 -17.57 4.15 0.18
CA MET A 33 -16.96 3.13 -0.67
C MET A 33 -15.46 3.37 -0.85
N PHE A 34 -15.05 4.59 -1.24
CA PHE A 34 -13.63 4.90 -1.42
C PHE A 34 -12.82 4.81 -0.12
N LYS A 35 -13.39 5.21 1.02
CA LYS A 35 -12.74 4.99 2.33
C LYS A 35 -12.49 3.52 2.60
N LYS A 36 -13.49 2.67 2.35
CA LYS A 36 -13.34 1.23 2.53
C LYS A 36 -12.27 0.64 1.62
N LEU A 37 -12.21 1.07 0.36
CA LEU A 37 -11.17 0.64 -0.57
C LEU A 37 -9.78 1.06 -0.09
N ALA A 38 -9.61 2.30 0.37
CA ALA A 38 -8.34 2.74 0.96
C ALA A 38 -7.96 1.88 2.19
N GLU A 39 -8.91 1.57 3.07
CA GLU A 39 -8.66 0.69 4.23
C GLU A 39 -8.27 -0.74 3.83
N ASP A 40 -8.80 -1.24 2.72
CA ASP A 40 -8.45 -2.57 2.20
C ASP A 40 -7.00 -2.60 1.67
N GLU A 41 -6.51 -1.54 1.00
CA GLU A 41 -5.11 -1.48 0.54
C GLU A 41 -4.11 -1.48 1.71
N ILE A 42 -4.46 -0.94 2.88
CA ILE A 42 -3.61 -1.07 4.08
C ILE A 42 -3.48 -2.54 4.51
N LYS A 43 -4.57 -3.31 4.44
CA LYS A 43 -4.54 -4.75 4.77
C LYS A 43 -3.75 -5.53 3.74
N HIS A 44 -3.89 -5.20 2.45
CA HIS A 44 -3.11 -5.81 1.39
C HIS A 44 -1.62 -5.52 1.55
N LEU A 45 -1.25 -4.27 1.86
CA LEU A 45 0.12 -3.88 2.15
C LEU A 45 0.72 -4.71 3.28
N GLN A 46 -0.02 -4.86 4.39
CA GLN A 46 0.40 -5.70 5.51
C GLN A 46 0.56 -7.16 5.07
N LYS A 47 -0.35 -7.67 4.23
CA LYS A 47 -0.26 -9.06 3.76
C LYS A 47 0.96 -9.29 2.88
N PHE A 48 1.30 -8.36 2.00
CA PHE A 48 2.51 -8.46 1.19
C PHE A 48 3.80 -8.38 2.03
N LYS A 49 3.81 -7.61 3.12
CA LYS A 49 4.93 -7.61 4.08
C LYS A 49 5.09 -8.96 4.77
N GLU A 50 3.99 -9.57 5.22
CA GLU A 50 4.02 -10.92 5.81
C GLU A 50 4.55 -11.96 4.81
N ILE A 51 4.06 -11.94 3.57
CA ILE A 51 4.54 -12.83 2.50
C ILE A 51 6.04 -12.62 2.26
N ALA A 52 6.51 -11.37 2.28
CA ALA A 52 7.92 -11.06 2.11
C ALA A 52 8.77 -11.64 3.25
N GLU A 53 8.29 -11.53 4.49
CA GLU A 53 8.94 -12.10 5.66
C GLU A 53 8.98 -13.64 5.60
N GLU A 54 7.87 -14.27 5.24
CA GLU A 54 7.77 -15.74 5.15
C GLU A 54 8.66 -16.32 4.04
N ILE A 55 8.71 -15.69 2.87
CA ILE A 55 9.44 -16.22 1.71
C ILE A 55 10.92 -15.85 1.75
N PHE A 56 11.25 -14.63 2.20
CA PHE A 56 12.61 -14.10 2.10
C PHE A 56 13.30 -13.90 3.45
N GLY A 57 12.59 -14.08 4.57
CA GLY A 57 13.14 -13.86 5.91
C GLY A 57 13.42 -12.39 6.24
N ILE A 58 12.84 -11.46 5.48
CA ILE A 58 13.08 -10.03 5.61
C ILE A 58 11.85 -9.35 6.20
N LYS A 59 12.03 -8.61 7.30
CA LYS A 59 11.02 -7.69 7.82
C LYS A 59 11.09 -6.36 7.07
N ILE A 60 9.99 -5.98 6.45
CA ILE A 60 9.83 -4.69 5.77
C ILE A 60 9.07 -3.76 6.71
N ASP A 61 9.75 -2.76 7.27
CA ASP A 61 9.15 -1.73 8.13
C ASP A 61 8.78 -0.48 7.32
N ASP A 62 7.74 0.25 7.74
CA ASP A 62 7.32 1.50 7.08
C ASP A 62 8.34 2.64 7.22
N LYS A 63 9.33 2.51 8.10
CA LYS A 63 10.37 3.53 8.33
C LYS A 63 11.52 3.52 7.30
N ASP A 64 11.58 2.53 6.41
CA ASP A 64 12.70 2.37 5.46
C ASP A 64 12.54 3.11 4.12
N GLU A 65 11.50 3.93 3.95
CA GLU A 65 11.26 4.71 2.71
C GLU A 65 12.26 5.86 2.45
N GLY A 66 13.29 6.00 3.29
CA GLY A 66 14.30 7.07 3.15
C GLY A 66 15.60 6.69 2.45
N LYS A 67 15.90 5.40 2.22
CA LYS A 67 17.20 4.99 1.65
C LYS A 67 17.14 3.73 0.80
N THR A 68 16.72 3.87 -0.45
CA THR A 68 17.30 3.06 -1.53
C THR A 68 17.64 3.95 -2.72
N SER A 69 18.59 4.87 -2.48
CA SER A 69 19.48 5.31 -3.53
C SER A 69 20.44 4.16 -3.86
N GLY A 70 20.44 3.74 -5.12
CA GLY A 70 21.50 2.94 -5.72
C GLY A 70 21.39 1.44 -5.50
N TYR A 71 20.78 0.74 -6.44
CA TYR A 71 21.44 -0.41 -7.07
C TYR A 71 20.99 -0.45 -8.54
N ILE A 72 21.96 -0.11 -9.39
CA ILE A 72 22.05 -0.50 -10.80
C ILE A 72 22.46 -1.98 -10.83
#